data_AF-A0A662WF30-F1
#
_entry.id   AF-A0A662WF30-F1
#
_cell.length_a   1.000
_cell.length_b   1.000
_cell.length_c   1.000
_cell.angle_alpha   90.00
_cell.angle_beta   90.00
_cell.angle_gamma   90.00
#
_symmetry.space_group_name_H-M   'P 1'
#
loop_
_entity.id
_entity.type
_entity.pdbx_description
1 polymer ?
#
loop_
_entity_poly.entity_id
_entity_poly.type
_entity_poly.pdbx_seq_one_letter_code
_entity_poly.pdbx_strand_id
1 'polypeptide(L)'
;MAPRNDEPAAEAAPPAAAEAAPPSAATHVNLVFLYKGRVDTCQAVDKTSTAMSLRLLAKQALSLRAHPADIRLFSLRRGDGSWPDEDEALNVEGAELLYPRRIARLFPNLGEEENEVHFRVEVKGGEEDETPGSDESVSDVESCKKAVNDAIKFSNKRRACSETLPCHKFDEETVKNMYRNKKIKQIKYKQREEALPEELMQAIRAQYATVYKALGPFVDKNEAGKRAYINTILFPCVAYVNDHCGFTGNDLLVVDMEVQLLTDGFNATARADYVVSKGDRNMIIVEAKNADITKGTLQTKATMEAARVANKQLERDWRTIRAICTDMQNWTFLERQSGVVRYESKYNGVEQDSPEFPEQLWRMVRKLYAMLLDL
;
A
#
# COMPACT_ATOMS: atom_id res chain seq x y z
N MET A 1 -28.71 -49.26 80.53
CA MET A 1 -27.27 -48.94 80.54
C MET A 1 -26.59 -49.81 79.49
N ALA A 2 -25.66 -49.21 78.73
CA ALA A 2 -24.69 -49.84 77.83
C ALA A 2 -25.24 -50.38 76.47
N PRO A 3 -24.42 -50.51 75.41
CA PRO A 3 -24.08 -49.37 74.53
C PRO A 3 -23.97 -49.70 73.01
N ARG A 4 -23.88 -48.63 72.20
CA ARG A 4 -23.04 -48.39 71.00
C ARG A 4 -22.81 -49.50 69.97
N ASN A 5 -23.22 -49.21 68.72
CA ASN A 5 -22.34 -49.24 67.54
C ASN A 5 -23.01 -48.44 66.42
N ASP A 6 -22.55 -47.21 66.20
CA ASP A 6 -22.72 -46.50 64.93
C ASP A 6 -21.32 -46.06 64.49
N GLU A 7 -20.89 -46.56 63.33
CA GLU A 7 -19.75 -46.05 62.59
C GLU A 7 -19.98 -44.59 62.21
N PRO A 8 -18.95 -43.73 62.24
CA PRO A 8 -18.88 -42.59 61.36
C PRO A 8 -17.77 -42.75 60.32
N ALA A 9 -18.10 -42.23 59.14
CA ALA A 9 -17.33 -42.18 57.93
C ALA A 9 -15.95 -41.55 58.11
N ALA A 10 -15.00 -42.02 57.30
CA ALA A 10 -13.65 -41.50 57.19
C ALA A 10 -13.67 -40.02 56.73
N GLU A 11 -13.31 -39.14 57.66
CA GLU A 11 -13.01 -37.73 57.39
C GLU A 11 -11.60 -37.64 56.79
N ALA A 12 -11.51 -37.28 55.52
CA ALA A 12 -10.26 -37.11 54.81
C ALA A 12 -9.47 -35.92 55.39
N ALA A 13 -8.21 -36.17 55.74
CA ALA A 13 -7.29 -35.16 56.23
C ALA A 13 -7.12 -34.00 55.23
N PRO A 14 -6.98 -32.75 55.71
CA PRO A 14 -6.80 -31.59 54.84
C PRO A 14 -5.46 -31.70 54.09
N PRO A 15 -5.40 -31.37 52.79
CA PRO A 15 -4.14 -31.35 52.06
C PRO A 15 -3.20 -30.32 52.67
N ALA A 16 -1.95 -30.75 52.86
CA ALA A 16 -0.85 -29.92 53.32
C ALA A 16 -0.78 -28.60 52.54
N ALA A 17 -0.63 -27.49 53.27
CA ALA A 17 -0.43 -26.18 52.71
C ALA A 17 0.76 -26.21 51.74
N ALA A 18 0.44 -26.14 50.44
CA ALA A 18 1.43 -25.87 49.43
C ALA A 18 2.03 -24.49 49.75
N GLU A 19 3.32 -24.45 50.04
CA GLU A 19 4.12 -23.24 50.03
C GLU A 19 3.74 -22.43 48.78
N ALA A 20 3.15 -21.26 49.02
CA ALA A 20 2.81 -20.34 47.96
C ALA A 20 4.09 -20.01 47.20
N ALA A 21 4.13 -20.40 45.92
CA ALA A 21 5.15 -19.95 45.01
C ALA A 21 5.26 -18.41 45.11
N PRO A 22 6.48 -17.85 45.05
CA PRO A 22 6.66 -16.40 45.09
C PRO A 22 5.78 -15.75 44.01
N PRO A 23 5.20 -14.57 44.27
CA PRO A 23 4.30 -13.95 43.32
C PRO A 23 5.04 -13.75 42.00
N SER A 24 4.43 -14.29 40.93
CA SER A 24 4.98 -14.25 39.58
C SER A 24 5.07 -12.78 39.16
N ALA A 25 6.28 -12.21 39.20
CA ALA A 25 6.54 -10.85 38.76
C ALA A 25 5.86 -10.58 37.41
N ALA A 26 4.97 -9.58 37.37
CA ALA A 26 4.20 -9.25 36.17
C ALA A 26 5.16 -9.05 34.99
N THR A 27 5.01 -9.86 33.93
CA THR A 27 5.88 -9.86 32.75
C THR A 27 5.58 -8.72 31.78
N HIS A 28 4.49 -7.99 32.01
CA HIS A 28 3.98 -6.92 31.16
C HIS A 28 3.80 -5.61 31.94
N VAL A 29 3.77 -4.49 31.23
CA VAL A 29 3.60 -3.13 31.79
C VAL A 29 2.79 -2.26 30.82
N ASN A 30 1.99 -1.33 31.32
CA ASN A 30 1.33 -0.32 30.50
C ASN A 30 2.25 0.88 30.29
N LEU A 31 2.26 1.43 29.10
CA LEU A 31 3.11 2.55 28.73
C LEU A 31 2.27 3.72 28.29
N VAL A 32 2.50 4.88 28.87
CA VAL A 32 1.84 6.14 28.50
C VAL A 32 2.85 6.96 27.71
N PHE A 33 2.49 7.37 26.49
CA PHE A 33 3.33 8.21 25.64
C PHE A 33 2.74 9.61 25.53
N LEU A 34 3.56 10.64 25.73
CA LEU A 34 3.16 12.04 25.70
C LEU A 34 3.95 12.81 24.64
N TYR A 35 3.27 13.49 23.72
CA TYR A 35 3.89 14.29 22.65
C TYR A 35 3.05 15.51 22.29
N LYS A 36 3.58 16.72 22.47
CA LYS A 36 2.93 18.00 22.13
C LYS A 36 1.45 18.07 22.59
N GLY A 37 1.18 17.65 23.84
CA GLY A 37 -0.18 17.63 24.41
C GLY A 37 -1.07 16.47 23.94
N ARG A 38 -0.57 15.54 23.12
CA ARG A 38 -1.24 14.26 22.84
C ARG A 38 -0.76 13.20 23.82
N VAL A 39 -1.70 12.40 24.33
CA VAL A 39 -1.44 11.29 25.25
C VAL A 39 -2.07 10.03 24.66
N ASP A 40 -1.33 8.93 24.69
CA ASP A 40 -1.87 7.61 24.34
C ASP A 40 -1.21 6.51 25.17
N THR A 41 -1.95 5.43 25.43
CA THR A 41 -1.57 4.35 26.35
C THR A 41 -1.52 3.01 25.63
N CYS A 42 -0.37 2.36 25.66
CA CYS A 42 -0.17 0.98 25.20
C CYS A 42 -0.23 0.03 26.39
N GLN A 43 -1.24 -0.83 26.44
CA GLN A 43 -1.42 -1.78 27.54
C GLN A 43 -0.62 -3.07 27.33
N ALA A 44 -0.26 -3.72 28.44
CA ALA A 44 0.32 -5.06 28.47
C ALA A 44 1.56 -5.24 27.54
N VAL A 45 2.50 -4.31 27.58
CA VAL A 45 3.75 -4.38 26.82
C VAL A 45 4.75 -5.28 27.54
N ASP A 46 5.33 -6.26 26.84
CA ASP A 46 6.34 -7.17 27.38
C ASP A 46 7.58 -6.41 27.87
N LYS A 47 7.96 -6.59 29.14
CA LYS A 47 9.13 -5.96 29.80
C LYS A 47 10.47 -6.34 29.15
N THR A 48 10.52 -7.37 28.31
CA THR A 48 11.69 -7.76 27.52
C THR A 48 11.85 -6.95 26.23
N SER A 49 10.85 -6.14 25.85
CA SER A 49 10.88 -5.32 24.64
C SER A 49 12.08 -4.36 24.64
N THR A 50 12.54 -4.02 23.44
CA THR A 50 13.71 -3.15 23.25
C THR A 50 13.31 -1.68 23.15
N ALA A 51 14.24 -0.77 23.38
CA ALA A 51 14.01 0.67 23.17
C ALA A 51 13.64 1.02 21.70
N MET A 52 13.96 0.17 20.72
CA MET A 52 13.50 0.31 19.33
C MET A 52 12.03 -0.10 19.18
N SER A 53 11.64 -1.22 19.80
CA SER A 53 10.25 -1.67 19.86
C SER A 53 9.36 -0.60 20.52
N LEU A 54 9.87 0.06 21.56
CA LEU A 54 9.15 1.17 22.20
C LEU A 54 8.97 2.39 21.30
N ARG A 55 9.97 2.75 20.49
CA ARG A 55 9.85 3.86 19.52
C ARG A 55 8.82 3.53 18.44
N LEU A 56 8.74 2.28 18.02
CA LEU A 56 7.71 1.82 17.09
C LEU A 56 6.32 1.89 17.72
N LEU A 57 6.18 1.49 18.99
CA LEU A 57 4.92 1.61 19.73
C LEU A 57 4.51 3.08 19.91
N ALA A 58 5.42 3.95 20.36
CA ALA A 58 5.17 5.38 20.48
C ALA A 58 4.77 6.01 19.14
N LYS A 59 5.44 5.61 18.05
CA LYS A 59 5.10 6.04 16.69
C LYS A 59 3.69 5.62 16.30
N GLN A 60 3.27 4.42 16.65
CA GLN A 60 1.94 3.90 16.33
C GLN A 60 0.86 4.56 17.18
N ALA A 61 1.02 4.58 18.50
CA ALA A 61 0.09 5.17 19.47
C ALA A 61 -0.16 6.66 19.15
N LEU A 62 0.92 7.45 19.09
CA LEU A 62 0.83 8.89 18.84
C LEU A 62 0.74 9.25 17.35
N SER A 63 0.64 8.26 16.46
CA SER A 63 0.58 8.43 15.00
C SER A 63 1.70 9.30 14.42
N LEU A 64 2.91 9.22 14.99
CA LEU A 64 4.06 10.06 14.64
C LEU A 64 4.57 9.74 13.23
N ARG A 65 4.86 10.77 12.44
CA ARG A 65 5.36 10.61 11.06
C ARG A 65 6.87 10.32 11.00
N ALA A 66 7.63 10.74 12.02
CA ALA A 66 9.09 10.62 12.11
C ALA A 66 9.63 9.20 12.07
N HIS A 67 10.84 9.00 11.52
CA HIS A 67 11.48 7.69 11.54
C HIS A 67 11.75 7.26 13.00
N PRO A 68 11.59 5.97 13.39
CA PRO A 68 11.80 5.56 14.78
C PRO A 68 13.15 5.98 15.37
N ALA A 69 14.20 6.05 14.56
CA ALA A 69 15.52 6.52 15.00
C ALA A 69 15.55 8.00 15.42
N ASP A 70 14.63 8.82 14.91
CA ASP A 70 14.49 10.25 15.23
C ASP A 70 13.51 10.48 16.39
N ILE A 71 12.84 9.42 16.86
CA ILE A 71 11.98 9.44 18.05
C ILE A 71 12.87 9.20 19.27
N ARG A 72 12.94 10.20 20.15
CA ARG A 72 13.59 10.10 21.46
C ARG A 72 12.52 9.86 22.50
N LEU A 73 12.78 8.92 23.39
CA LEU A 73 11.90 8.59 24.51
C LEU A 73 12.62 8.99 25.79
N PHE A 74 11.96 9.80 26.59
CA PHE A 74 12.41 10.23 27.90
C PHE A 74 11.51 9.63 28.95
N SER A 75 12.04 8.77 29.81
CA SER A 75 11.29 8.30 30.97
C SER A 75 11.16 9.43 31.98
N LEU A 76 9.93 9.71 32.41
CA LEU A 76 9.63 10.80 33.32
C LEU A 76 9.46 10.22 34.72
N ARG A 77 10.37 10.48 35.64
CA ARG A 77 10.23 10.05 37.04
C ARG A 77 10.48 11.23 37.97
N ARG A 78 9.58 11.46 38.93
CA ARG A 78 9.75 12.49 39.95
C ARG A 78 10.88 12.09 40.92
N GLY A 79 11.43 13.06 41.64
CA GLY A 79 12.50 12.83 42.62
C GLY A 79 12.10 11.94 43.81
N ASP A 80 10.79 11.81 44.07
CA ASP A 80 10.20 10.89 45.05
C ASP A 80 9.93 9.48 44.52
N GLY A 81 10.19 9.24 43.22
CA GLY A 81 9.99 7.96 42.56
C GLY A 81 8.64 7.78 41.86
N SER A 82 7.69 8.73 41.99
CA SER A 82 6.37 8.67 41.35
C SER A 82 6.38 9.11 39.87
N TRP A 83 5.31 8.78 39.13
CA TRP A 83 5.12 9.18 37.73
C TRP A 83 4.36 10.52 37.65
N PRO A 84 4.81 11.47 36.80
CA PRO A 84 4.11 12.74 36.66
C PRO A 84 2.83 12.59 35.83
N ASP A 85 1.81 13.40 36.15
CA ASP A 85 0.58 13.48 35.36
C ASP A 85 0.80 14.19 34.00
N GLU A 86 -0.26 14.27 33.19
CA GLU A 86 -0.22 14.72 31.80
C GLU A 86 0.24 16.19 31.65
N ASP A 87 -0.17 17.06 32.58
CA ASP A 87 0.14 18.49 32.55
C ASP A 87 1.58 18.77 33.01
N GLU A 88 2.09 17.98 33.96
CA GLU A 88 3.45 18.12 34.47
C GLU A 88 4.51 17.50 33.55
N ALA A 89 4.15 16.49 32.75
CA ALA A 89 5.07 15.72 31.92
C ALA A 89 5.89 16.54 30.90
N LEU A 90 5.39 17.71 30.51
CA LEU A 90 6.10 18.65 29.62
C LEU A 90 7.30 19.33 30.30
N ASN A 91 7.27 19.47 31.63
CA ASN A 91 8.23 20.29 32.38
C ASN A 91 9.16 19.46 33.28
N VAL A 92 8.92 18.16 33.43
CA VAL A 92 9.78 17.26 34.23
C VAL A 92 11.04 16.87 33.44
N GLU A 93 12.22 16.96 34.05
CA GLU A 93 13.45 16.44 33.44
C GLU A 93 13.39 14.91 33.35
N GLY A 94 13.47 14.38 32.13
CA GLY A 94 13.42 12.94 31.86
C GLY A 94 14.77 12.36 31.49
N ALA A 95 14.96 11.07 31.74
CA ALA A 95 16.15 10.33 31.31
C ALA A 95 15.94 9.73 29.92
N GLU A 96 16.82 10.03 28.96
CA GLU A 96 16.72 9.50 27.60
C GLU A 96 17.04 8.00 27.52
N LEU A 97 16.20 7.26 26.79
CA LEU A 97 16.42 5.84 26.51
C LEU A 97 17.39 5.62 25.33
N LEU A 98 18.61 5.17 25.65
CA LEU A 98 19.65 4.85 24.66
C LEU A 98 19.45 3.49 23.96
N TYR A 99 19.99 3.41 22.74
CA TYR A 99 19.65 2.47 21.65
C TYR A 99 19.68 0.95 21.95
N PRO A 100 20.50 0.38 22.87
CA PRO A 100 20.48 -1.07 23.10
C PRO A 100 19.86 -1.52 24.44
N ARG A 101 19.26 -0.64 25.26
CA ARG A 101 18.78 -1.05 26.59
C ARG A 101 17.39 -1.71 26.53
N ARG A 102 17.23 -2.83 27.26
CA ARG A 102 15.94 -3.52 27.48
C ARG A 102 15.12 -2.79 28.54
N ILE A 103 13.80 -2.79 28.41
CA ILE A 103 12.87 -2.11 29.34
C ILE A 103 13.06 -2.58 30.79
N ALA A 104 13.15 -3.89 31.03
CA ALA A 104 13.36 -4.45 32.36
C ALA A 104 14.61 -3.91 33.09
N ARG A 105 15.64 -3.46 32.36
CA ARG A 105 16.85 -2.87 32.94
C ARG A 105 16.76 -1.35 33.11
N LEU A 106 15.78 -0.71 32.49
CA LEU A 106 15.52 0.73 32.58
C LEU A 106 14.64 1.04 33.80
N PHE A 107 13.83 0.09 34.24
CA PHE A 107 12.89 0.24 35.35
C PHE A 107 12.97 -0.94 36.33
N PRO A 108 14.09 -1.09 37.06
CA PRO A 108 14.33 -2.23 37.94
C PRO A 108 13.36 -2.30 39.13
N ASN A 109 12.66 -1.20 39.44
CA ASN A 109 11.75 -1.07 40.58
C ASN A 109 10.27 -0.95 40.17
N LEU A 110 9.88 -1.41 38.98
CA LEU A 110 8.46 -1.57 38.61
C LEU A 110 7.86 -2.66 39.51
N GLY A 111 7.43 -2.27 40.71
CA GLY A 111 6.76 -3.14 41.68
C GLY A 111 5.41 -3.64 41.16
N GLU A 112 4.79 -4.56 41.89
CA GLU A 112 3.48 -5.14 41.53
C GLU A 112 2.34 -4.10 41.49
N GLU A 113 2.55 -2.93 42.13
CA GLU A 113 1.58 -1.83 42.18
C GLU A 113 1.81 -0.76 41.10
N GLU A 114 2.99 -0.69 40.48
CA GLU A 114 3.30 0.28 39.43
C GLU A 114 3.11 -0.35 38.05
N ASN A 115 1.90 -0.26 37.51
CA ASN A 115 1.56 -0.84 36.20
C ASN A 115 1.72 0.12 35.02
N GLU A 116 2.08 1.39 35.25
CA GLU A 116 2.10 2.42 34.20
C GLU A 116 3.44 3.18 34.19
N VAL A 117 4.04 3.31 33.01
CA VAL A 117 5.32 4.02 32.79
C VAL A 117 5.10 5.17 31.83
N HIS A 118 5.45 6.39 32.25
CA HIS A 118 5.23 7.60 31.45
C HIS A 118 6.48 7.99 30.65
N PHE A 119 6.29 8.20 29.35
CA PHE A 119 7.32 8.62 28.41
C PHE A 119 6.97 9.95 27.76
N ARG A 120 7.84 10.96 27.92
CA ARG A 120 7.85 12.09 27.00
C ARG A 120 8.53 11.66 25.70
N VAL A 121 7.84 11.89 24.61
CA VAL A 121 8.34 11.64 23.27
C VAL A 121 8.82 12.96 22.69
N GLU A 122 9.99 12.94 22.07
CA GLU A 122 10.50 14.07 21.30
C GLU A 122 10.91 13.58 19.91
N VAL A 123 10.67 14.40 18.90
CA VAL A 123 11.01 14.10 17.50
C VAL A 123 12.13 15.02 17.07
N LYS A 124 13.29 14.46 16.73
CA LYS A 124 14.42 15.21 16.19
C LYS A 124 14.04 15.80 14.83
N GLY A 125 14.11 17.12 14.71
CA GLY A 125 13.73 17.86 13.50
C GLY A 125 12.30 18.42 13.49
N GLY A 126 11.49 18.14 14.52
CA GLY A 126 10.08 18.54 14.55
C GLY A 126 9.18 17.67 13.67
N GLU A 127 7.87 17.74 13.90
CA GLU A 127 6.90 17.25 12.91
C GLU A 127 6.72 18.34 11.86
N GLU A 128 7.06 18.03 10.62
CA GLU A 128 6.86 18.92 9.48
C GLU A 128 5.36 19.17 9.28
N ASP A 129 4.93 20.43 9.49
CA ASP A 129 3.63 20.92 9.07
C ASP A 129 3.55 20.95 7.54
N GLU A 130 2.40 20.55 7.01
CA GLU A 130 2.18 20.30 5.59
C GLU A 130 2.35 21.57 4.75
N THR A 131 3.36 21.55 3.89
CA THR A 131 3.26 22.17 2.56
C THR A 131 3.27 21.08 1.50
N PRO A 132 2.37 21.12 0.51
CA PRO A 132 2.35 20.14 -0.56
C PRO A 132 3.53 20.40 -1.49
N GLY A 133 4.56 19.57 -1.36
CA GLY A 133 5.57 19.39 -2.39
C GLY A 133 6.94 19.98 -2.06
N SER A 134 7.74 19.24 -1.30
CA SER A 134 9.17 19.10 -1.57
C SER A 134 9.75 18.09 -0.59
N ASP A 135 9.62 16.80 -0.89
CA ASP A 135 10.59 15.84 -0.38
C ASP A 135 11.00 14.93 -1.53
N GLU A 136 11.71 15.55 -2.47
CA GLU A 136 12.48 14.87 -3.50
C GLU A 136 13.68 14.17 -2.86
N SER A 137 13.45 13.17 -2.02
CA SER A 137 14.38 12.04 -2.03
C SER A 137 14.11 11.30 -3.35
N VAL A 138 14.80 11.73 -4.40
CA VAL A 138 14.85 11.00 -5.67
C VAL A 138 15.41 9.62 -5.34
N SER A 139 14.54 8.65 -5.03
CA SER A 139 14.97 7.27 -4.87
C SER A 139 15.68 6.88 -6.16
N ASP A 140 16.96 6.54 -6.09
CA ASP A 140 17.72 6.15 -7.27
C ASP A 140 17.11 4.89 -7.92
N VAL A 141 17.49 4.63 -9.17
CA VAL A 141 17.06 3.46 -9.94
C VAL A 141 17.30 2.17 -9.16
N GLU A 142 18.45 2.05 -8.51
CA GLU A 142 18.89 0.84 -7.81
C GLU A 142 18.09 0.55 -6.54
N SER A 143 17.75 1.57 -5.76
CA SER A 143 16.83 1.48 -4.63
C SER A 143 15.44 1.06 -5.09
N CYS A 144 15.01 1.55 -6.26
CA CYS A 144 13.73 1.13 -6.83
C CYS A 144 13.73 -0.34 -7.24
N LYS A 145 14.78 -0.81 -7.92
CA LYS A 145 14.96 -2.22 -8.30
C LYS A 145 15.06 -3.12 -7.08
N LYS A 146 15.92 -2.77 -6.12
CA LYS A 146 16.15 -3.53 -4.89
C LYS A 146 14.85 -3.75 -4.13
N ALA A 147 14.04 -2.72 -3.94
CA ALA A 147 12.79 -2.85 -3.19
C ALA A 147 11.77 -3.80 -3.86
N VAL A 148 11.70 -3.80 -5.19
CA VAL A 148 10.83 -4.75 -5.92
C VAL A 148 11.41 -6.17 -5.87
N ASN A 149 12.72 -6.30 -6.08
CA ASN A 149 13.41 -7.58 -5.99
C ASN A 149 13.29 -8.21 -4.59
N ASP A 150 13.41 -7.41 -3.54
CA ASP A 150 13.24 -7.84 -2.16
C ASP A 150 11.80 -8.32 -1.92
N ALA A 151 10.78 -7.59 -2.41
CA ALA A 151 9.39 -8.03 -2.30
C ALA A 151 9.15 -9.40 -2.97
N ILE A 152 9.76 -9.66 -4.12
CA ILE A 152 9.69 -10.95 -4.84
C ILE A 152 10.42 -12.07 -4.07
N LYS A 153 11.59 -11.77 -3.48
CA LYS A 153 12.36 -12.74 -2.69
C LYS A 153 11.64 -13.13 -1.41
N PHE A 154 11.07 -12.16 -0.69
CA PHE A 154 10.40 -12.41 0.59
C PHE A 154 9.08 -13.17 0.44
N SER A 155 8.35 -13.00 -0.67
CA SER A 155 7.15 -13.80 -0.94
C SER A 155 7.48 -15.23 -1.38
N ASN A 156 8.61 -15.44 -2.07
CA ASN A 156 9.02 -16.76 -2.56
C ASN A 156 10.28 -17.28 -1.87
N LYS A 157 10.15 -17.67 -0.60
CA LYS A 157 11.25 -18.16 0.27
C LYS A 157 12.07 -19.35 -0.28
N ARG A 158 11.59 -20.05 -1.32
CA ARG A 158 12.25 -21.24 -1.90
C ARG A 158 12.99 -20.95 -3.22
N ARG A 159 13.08 -19.70 -3.68
CA ARG A 159 13.59 -19.39 -5.03
C ARG A 159 14.98 -18.75 -5.01
N ALA A 160 15.84 -19.17 -5.94
CA ALA A 160 17.17 -18.60 -6.10
C ALA A 160 17.09 -17.13 -6.56
N CYS A 161 17.99 -16.28 -6.06
CA CYS A 161 18.02 -14.83 -6.35
C CYS A 161 18.19 -14.47 -7.85
N SER A 162 18.54 -15.44 -8.70
CA SER A 162 18.85 -15.29 -10.12
C SER A 162 17.68 -15.57 -11.06
N GLU A 163 16.54 -16.08 -10.59
CA GLU A 163 15.41 -16.39 -11.46
C GLU A 163 14.41 -15.23 -11.56
N THR A 164 14.11 -14.79 -12.80
CA THR A 164 13.07 -13.80 -13.07
C THR A 164 11.66 -14.38 -12.90
N LEU A 165 10.71 -13.59 -12.40
CA LEU A 165 9.29 -13.96 -12.30
C LEU A 165 8.42 -13.08 -13.21
N PRO A 166 7.57 -13.63 -14.09
CA PRO A 166 6.62 -12.81 -14.82
C PRO A 166 5.60 -12.12 -13.91
N CYS A 167 5.31 -10.84 -14.13
CA CYS A 167 4.36 -10.06 -13.30
C CYS A 167 2.96 -10.70 -13.24
N HIS A 168 2.51 -11.36 -14.32
CA HIS A 168 1.23 -12.09 -14.32
C HIS A 168 1.19 -13.28 -13.34
N LYS A 169 2.34 -13.74 -12.83
CA LYS A 169 2.42 -14.81 -11.82
C LYS A 169 2.49 -14.28 -10.38
N PHE A 170 2.44 -12.96 -10.18
CA PHE A 170 2.53 -12.40 -8.84
C PHE A 170 1.25 -12.68 -8.07
N ASP A 171 1.42 -13.15 -6.83
CA ASP A 171 0.32 -13.25 -5.87
C ASP A 171 0.07 -11.89 -5.19
N GLU A 172 -1.04 -11.83 -4.46
CA GLU A 172 -1.45 -10.61 -3.77
C GLU A 172 -0.42 -10.18 -2.71
N GLU A 173 0.22 -11.12 -2.03
CA GLU A 173 1.20 -10.84 -0.99
C GLU A 173 2.47 -10.18 -1.58
N THR A 174 2.95 -10.66 -2.72
CA THR A 174 4.08 -10.08 -3.45
C THR A 174 3.80 -8.62 -3.80
N VAL A 175 2.64 -8.34 -4.41
CA VAL A 175 2.25 -6.97 -4.77
C VAL A 175 2.03 -6.12 -3.52
N LYS A 176 1.39 -6.63 -2.47
CA LYS A 176 1.26 -5.91 -1.20
C LYS A 176 2.63 -5.55 -0.63
N ASN A 177 3.61 -6.45 -0.67
CA ASN A 177 4.96 -6.21 -0.17
C ASN A 177 5.71 -5.16 -1.00
N MET A 178 5.54 -5.13 -2.33
CA MET A 178 6.10 -4.07 -3.18
C MET A 178 5.64 -2.66 -2.74
N TYR A 179 4.36 -2.53 -2.36
CA TYR A 179 3.78 -1.25 -1.95
C TYR A 179 4.01 -0.94 -0.46
N ARG A 180 3.93 -1.94 0.42
CA ARG A 180 4.14 -1.79 1.88
C ARG A 180 5.57 -1.48 2.24
N ASN A 181 6.56 -2.16 1.63
CA ASN A 181 7.98 -1.94 1.96
C ASN A 181 8.44 -0.51 1.65
N LYS A 182 7.79 0.15 0.67
CA LYS A 182 8.04 1.56 0.33
C LYS A 182 7.11 2.55 1.03
N LYS A 183 6.27 2.09 1.98
CA LYS A 183 5.24 2.91 2.63
C LYS A 183 4.35 3.65 1.61
N ILE A 184 4.11 3.04 0.45
CA ILE A 184 3.29 3.66 -0.60
C ILE A 184 1.84 3.70 -0.11
N LYS A 185 1.32 4.91 0.10
CA LYS A 185 -0.06 5.13 0.53
C LYS A 185 -1.01 4.71 -0.59
N GLN A 186 -2.02 3.91 -0.27
CA GLN A 186 -3.07 3.55 -1.21
C GLN A 186 -4.30 4.41 -0.93
N ILE A 187 -4.68 5.24 -1.89
CA ILE A 187 -5.75 6.23 -1.73
C ILE A 187 -6.86 5.92 -2.73
N LYS A 188 -8.11 5.84 -2.24
CA LYS A 188 -9.26 5.81 -3.15
C LYS A 188 -9.43 7.20 -3.74
N TYR A 189 -9.58 7.30 -5.06
CA TYR A 189 -9.85 8.57 -5.73
C TYR A 189 -10.94 8.41 -6.77
N LYS A 190 -11.30 9.53 -7.40
CA LYS A 190 -12.21 9.59 -8.52
C LYS A 190 -11.46 10.17 -9.71
N GLN A 191 -11.27 9.37 -10.76
CA GLN A 191 -10.70 9.81 -12.02
C GLN A 191 -11.60 10.88 -12.63
N ARG A 192 -11.00 11.99 -13.09
CA ARG A 192 -11.72 13.07 -13.77
C ARG A 192 -12.41 12.51 -15.02
N GLU A 193 -13.59 13.04 -15.30
CA GLU A 193 -14.34 12.78 -16.53
C GLU A 193 -14.27 14.06 -17.37
N GLU A 194 -14.02 13.92 -18.68
CA GLU A 194 -14.04 15.02 -19.63
C GLU A 194 -15.11 14.76 -20.69
N ALA A 195 -15.79 15.82 -21.16
CA ALA A 195 -16.77 15.67 -22.23
C ALA A 195 -16.08 15.16 -23.52
N LEU A 196 -16.71 14.19 -24.18
CA LEU A 196 -16.19 13.65 -25.45
C LEU A 196 -16.71 14.50 -26.61
N PRO A 197 -15.84 14.87 -27.56
CA PRO A 197 -16.27 15.45 -28.82
C PRO A 197 -17.15 14.47 -29.61
N GLU A 198 -18.17 14.99 -30.29
CA GLU A 198 -19.14 14.17 -31.02
C GLU A 198 -18.46 13.33 -32.12
N GLU A 199 -17.48 13.90 -32.82
CA GLU A 199 -16.70 13.21 -33.84
C GLU A 199 -15.97 11.97 -33.28
N LEU A 200 -15.36 12.10 -32.09
CA LEU A 200 -14.74 10.98 -31.40
C LEU A 200 -15.77 9.91 -31.00
N MET A 201 -16.93 10.32 -30.50
CA MET A 201 -18.01 9.39 -30.17
C MET A 201 -18.50 8.62 -31.40
N GLN A 202 -18.63 9.29 -32.55
CA GLN A 202 -19.01 8.66 -33.81
C GLN A 202 -17.94 7.67 -34.30
N ALA A 203 -16.66 8.03 -34.21
CA ALA A 203 -15.55 7.15 -34.57
C ALA A 203 -15.55 5.87 -33.73
N ILE A 204 -15.73 5.99 -32.41
CA ILE A 204 -15.81 4.85 -31.49
C ILE A 204 -17.01 3.96 -31.82
N ARG A 205 -18.19 4.55 -32.05
CA ARG A 205 -19.41 3.79 -32.43
C ARG A 205 -19.19 3.00 -33.73
N ALA A 206 -18.60 3.64 -34.75
CA ALA A 206 -18.36 3.00 -36.05
C ALA A 206 -17.37 1.82 -35.94
N GLN A 207 -16.28 1.99 -35.19
CA GLN A 207 -15.30 0.92 -34.97
C GLN A 207 -15.89 -0.21 -34.12
N TYR A 208 -16.63 0.10 -33.07
CA TYR A 208 -17.32 -0.89 -32.24
C TYR A 208 -18.28 -1.74 -33.06
N ALA A 209 -19.15 -1.12 -33.88
CA ALA A 209 -20.09 -1.85 -34.72
C ALA A 209 -19.38 -2.77 -35.72
N THR A 210 -18.22 -2.35 -36.25
CA THR A 210 -17.39 -3.18 -37.14
C THR A 210 -16.84 -4.41 -36.42
N VAL A 211 -16.27 -4.23 -35.22
CA VAL A 211 -15.75 -5.33 -34.41
C VAL A 211 -16.88 -6.26 -33.95
N TYR A 212 -18.03 -5.70 -33.54
CA TYR A 212 -19.20 -6.48 -33.15
C TYR A 212 -19.70 -7.35 -34.32
N LYS A 213 -19.79 -6.80 -35.54
CA LYS A 213 -20.18 -7.60 -36.72
C LYS A 213 -19.23 -8.76 -36.98
N ALA A 214 -17.94 -8.59 -36.71
CA ALA A 214 -16.93 -9.61 -36.94
C ALA A 214 -16.86 -10.66 -35.82
N LEU A 215 -17.00 -10.23 -34.56
CA LEU A 215 -16.73 -11.07 -33.39
C LEU A 215 -17.97 -11.39 -32.56
N GLY A 216 -19.06 -10.62 -32.64
CA GLY A 216 -20.26 -10.75 -31.80
C GLY A 216 -20.23 -9.84 -30.56
N PRO A 217 -20.85 -10.18 -29.42
CA PRO A 217 -20.72 -9.43 -28.18
C PRO A 217 -19.37 -9.69 -27.49
N PHE A 218 -18.83 -8.69 -26.79
CA PHE A 218 -17.57 -8.83 -26.06
C PHE A 218 -17.68 -9.63 -24.74
N VAL A 219 -18.89 -9.76 -24.19
CA VAL A 219 -19.14 -10.40 -22.88
C VAL A 219 -18.65 -11.86 -22.88
N ASP A 220 -18.84 -12.56 -24.00
CA ASP A 220 -18.45 -13.98 -24.15
C ASP A 220 -17.03 -14.17 -24.67
N LYS A 221 -16.24 -13.09 -24.78
CA LYS A 221 -14.91 -13.14 -25.39
C LYS A 221 -13.83 -13.39 -24.36
N ASN A 222 -12.83 -14.17 -24.79
CA ASN A 222 -11.56 -14.27 -24.10
C ASN A 222 -10.79 -12.94 -24.18
N GLU A 223 -9.64 -12.87 -23.51
CA GLU A 223 -8.80 -11.67 -23.44
C GLU A 223 -8.44 -11.07 -24.81
N ALA A 224 -8.07 -11.92 -25.78
CA ALA A 224 -7.76 -11.47 -27.14
C ALA A 224 -8.98 -10.86 -27.85
N GLY A 225 -10.17 -11.45 -27.68
CA GLY A 225 -11.39 -10.88 -28.23
C GLY A 225 -11.78 -9.57 -27.53
N LYS A 226 -11.64 -9.47 -26.19
CA LYS A 226 -11.89 -8.23 -25.44
C LYS A 226 -10.94 -7.10 -25.85
N ARG A 227 -9.68 -7.42 -26.15
CA ARG A 227 -8.70 -6.47 -26.71
C ARG A 227 -9.15 -5.82 -28.02
N ALA A 228 -9.86 -6.56 -28.88
CA ALA A 228 -10.42 -5.97 -30.10
C ALA A 228 -11.41 -4.84 -29.80
N TYR A 229 -12.22 -4.93 -28.74
CA TYR A 229 -13.13 -3.85 -28.32
C TYR A 229 -12.42 -2.73 -27.54
N ILE A 230 -11.38 -3.06 -26.77
CA ILE A 230 -10.53 -2.04 -26.15
C ILE A 230 -9.90 -1.17 -27.25
N ASN A 231 -9.47 -1.77 -28.36
CA ASN A 231 -8.90 -1.05 -29.50
C ASN A 231 -9.88 -0.01 -30.07
N THR A 232 -11.18 -0.33 -30.14
CA THR A 232 -12.20 0.60 -30.67
C THR A 232 -12.42 1.83 -29.78
N ILE A 233 -11.84 1.84 -28.58
CA ILE A 233 -11.88 2.97 -27.64
C ILE A 233 -10.51 3.64 -27.58
N LEU A 234 -9.45 2.88 -27.30
CA LEU A 234 -8.12 3.40 -27.01
C LEU A 234 -7.51 4.13 -28.22
N PHE A 235 -7.50 3.49 -29.39
CA PHE A 235 -6.87 4.07 -30.58
C PHE A 235 -7.59 5.34 -31.06
N PRO A 236 -8.93 5.37 -31.18
CA PRO A 236 -9.64 6.62 -31.51
C PRO A 236 -9.36 7.75 -30.52
N CYS A 237 -9.36 7.47 -29.22
CA CYS A 237 -9.08 8.50 -28.22
C CYS A 237 -7.66 9.07 -28.37
N VAL A 238 -6.65 8.22 -28.57
CA VAL A 238 -5.26 8.67 -28.72
C VAL A 238 -5.06 9.45 -30.02
N ALA A 239 -5.59 8.94 -31.14
CA ALA A 239 -5.54 9.64 -32.43
C ALA A 239 -6.19 11.02 -32.33
N TYR A 240 -7.40 11.09 -31.76
CA TYR A 240 -8.11 12.35 -31.60
C TYR A 240 -7.32 13.38 -30.77
N VAL A 241 -6.73 12.94 -29.65
CA VAL A 241 -5.91 13.82 -28.79
C VAL A 241 -4.68 14.34 -29.55
N ASN A 242 -3.98 13.48 -30.30
CA ASN A 242 -2.84 13.92 -31.11
C ASN A 242 -3.25 14.99 -32.15
N ASP A 243 -4.37 14.78 -32.83
CA ASP A 243 -4.83 15.67 -33.90
C ASP A 243 -5.34 17.03 -33.39
N HIS A 244 -5.88 17.08 -32.15
CA HIS A 244 -6.62 18.25 -31.66
C HIS A 244 -5.99 18.96 -30.46
N CYS A 245 -5.01 18.36 -29.79
CA CYS A 245 -4.37 18.93 -28.60
C CYS A 245 -2.99 19.53 -28.88
N GLY A 246 -2.61 19.67 -30.16
CA GLY A 246 -1.36 20.33 -30.55
C GLY A 246 -0.09 19.54 -30.25
N PHE A 247 -0.21 18.23 -30.02
CA PHE A 247 0.95 17.36 -29.90
C PHE A 247 1.65 17.21 -31.24
N THR A 248 2.95 17.47 -31.27
CA THR A 248 3.75 17.41 -32.50
C THR A 248 5.09 16.75 -32.23
N GLY A 249 5.67 16.10 -33.25
CA GLY A 249 6.96 15.43 -33.14
C GLY A 249 7.00 14.44 -31.96
N ASN A 250 7.93 14.65 -31.03
CA ASN A 250 8.15 13.77 -29.88
C ASN A 250 7.06 13.85 -28.80
N ASP A 251 6.15 14.82 -28.88
CA ASP A 251 5.02 14.94 -27.96
C ASP A 251 3.80 14.09 -28.39
N LEU A 252 3.84 13.51 -29.59
CA LEU A 252 2.80 12.61 -30.06
C LEU A 252 2.71 11.39 -29.15
N LEU A 253 1.47 11.05 -28.79
CA LEU A 253 1.15 9.85 -28.06
C LEU A 253 1.19 8.65 -29.00
N VAL A 254 1.92 7.60 -28.62
CA VAL A 254 2.02 6.33 -29.36
C VAL A 254 1.40 5.23 -28.53
N VAL A 255 0.59 4.38 -29.16
CA VAL A 255 0.04 3.17 -28.53
C VAL A 255 0.78 1.96 -29.07
N ASP A 256 1.60 1.34 -28.24
CA ASP A 256 2.28 0.09 -28.56
C ASP A 256 1.56 -1.08 -27.90
N MET A 257 1.43 -2.18 -28.63
CA MET A 257 0.80 -3.41 -28.15
C MET A 257 1.85 -4.42 -27.69
N GLU A 258 1.49 -5.23 -26.70
CA GLU A 258 2.28 -6.39 -26.26
C GLU A 258 3.72 -6.04 -25.84
N VAL A 259 3.86 -4.91 -25.15
CA VAL A 259 5.15 -4.30 -24.84
C VAL A 259 5.82 -5.04 -23.69
N GLN A 260 7.03 -5.54 -23.93
CA GLN A 260 7.89 -6.02 -22.87
C GLN A 260 8.69 -4.86 -22.26
N LEU A 261 8.43 -4.58 -20.99
CA LEU A 261 9.16 -3.56 -20.23
C LEU A 261 10.48 -4.16 -19.75
N LEU A 262 11.53 -3.96 -20.52
CA LEU A 262 12.89 -4.38 -20.18
C LEU A 262 13.44 -3.47 -19.09
N THR A 263 13.82 -4.06 -17.96
CA THR A 263 14.42 -3.34 -16.83
C THR A 263 15.61 -4.15 -16.31
N ASP A 264 16.83 -3.77 -16.72
CA ASP A 264 18.04 -4.48 -16.30
C ASP A 264 18.16 -4.59 -14.77
N GLY A 265 18.40 -5.80 -14.25
CA GLY A 265 18.50 -6.04 -12.81
C GLY A 265 17.14 -6.05 -12.07
N PHE A 266 16.03 -5.99 -12.80
CA PHE A 266 14.70 -6.24 -12.26
C PHE A 266 14.41 -7.74 -12.35
N ASN A 267 14.17 -8.42 -11.21
CA ASN A 267 13.92 -9.86 -11.16
C ASN A 267 12.50 -10.24 -11.63
N ALA A 268 11.94 -9.45 -12.55
CA ALA A 268 10.63 -9.70 -13.10
C ALA A 268 10.57 -9.36 -14.58
N THR A 269 9.77 -10.12 -15.32
CA THR A 269 9.42 -9.78 -16.70
C THR A 269 8.03 -9.17 -16.69
N ALA A 270 7.95 -7.87 -16.95
CA ALA A 270 6.69 -7.16 -17.11
C ALA A 270 6.36 -7.07 -18.60
N ARG A 271 5.17 -7.54 -18.97
CA ARG A 271 4.62 -7.42 -20.31
C ARG A 271 3.24 -6.79 -20.16
N ALA A 272 3.02 -5.68 -20.83
CA ALA A 272 1.76 -4.97 -20.86
C ALA A 272 1.02 -5.29 -22.15
N ASP A 273 -0.32 -5.36 -22.11
CA ASP A 273 -1.13 -5.49 -23.33
C ASP A 273 -1.00 -4.24 -24.19
N TYR A 274 -1.00 -3.06 -23.56
CA TYR A 274 -0.73 -1.81 -24.22
C TYR A 274 0.09 -0.87 -23.35
N VAL A 275 0.91 -0.05 -24.00
CA VAL A 275 1.55 1.11 -23.40
C VAL A 275 1.24 2.33 -24.26
N VAL A 276 0.70 3.38 -23.63
CA VAL A 276 0.66 4.71 -24.23
C VAL A 276 1.91 5.45 -23.81
N SER A 277 2.71 5.86 -24.78
CA SER A 277 4.01 6.53 -24.59
C SER A 277 3.97 7.95 -25.16
N LYS A 278 4.80 8.83 -24.60
CA LYS A 278 5.08 10.18 -25.13
C LYS A 278 6.59 10.29 -25.32
N GLY A 279 7.04 10.25 -26.58
CA GLY A 279 8.44 9.93 -26.89
C GLY A 279 8.85 8.58 -26.26
N ASP A 280 10.03 8.51 -25.64
CA ASP A 280 10.53 7.30 -24.97
C ASP A 280 9.91 7.05 -23.58
N ARG A 281 8.99 7.92 -23.13
CA ARG A 281 8.42 7.85 -21.79
C ARG A 281 7.14 7.03 -21.81
N ASN A 282 7.11 5.96 -21.02
CA ASN A 282 5.89 5.18 -20.78
C ASN A 282 4.94 5.98 -19.87
N MET A 283 3.73 6.30 -20.33
CA MET A 283 2.78 7.16 -19.60
C MET A 283 1.62 6.38 -18.97
N ILE A 284 0.93 5.56 -19.79
CA ILE A 284 -0.23 4.78 -19.38
C ILE A 284 0.00 3.31 -19.72
N ILE A 285 -0.19 2.44 -18.74
CA ILE A 285 -0.26 0.99 -18.95
C ILE A 285 -1.72 0.57 -19.08
N VAL A 286 -2.10 -0.16 -20.13
CA VAL A 286 -3.44 -0.75 -20.24
C VAL A 286 -3.32 -2.26 -20.25
N GLU A 287 -4.05 -2.91 -19.36
CA GLU A 287 -4.10 -4.36 -19.18
C GLU A 287 -5.52 -4.84 -19.44
N ALA A 288 -5.66 -5.69 -20.44
CA ALA A 288 -6.89 -6.39 -20.74
C ALA A 288 -6.97 -7.64 -19.86
N LYS A 289 -8.17 -7.98 -19.40
CA LYS A 289 -8.42 -9.23 -18.67
C LYS A 289 -9.64 -9.93 -19.21
N ASN A 290 -9.61 -11.24 -19.17
CA ASN A 290 -10.79 -12.05 -19.43
C ASN A 290 -11.81 -11.95 -18.27
N ALA A 291 -11.33 -12.09 -17.03
CA ALA A 291 -12.08 -12.04 -15.78
C ALA A 291 -11.12 -11.73 -14.61
N ASP A 292 -11.65 -11.67 -13.38
CA ASP A 292 -10.88 -11.45 -12.13
C ASP A 292 -10.02 -10.17 -12.17
N ILE A 293 -10.72 -9.04 -12.25
CA ILE A 293 -10.13 -7.70 -12.29
C ILE A 293 -9.38 -7.37 -11.01
N THR A 294 -9.71 -7.99 -9.89
CA THR A 294 -8.96 -7.84 -8.64
C THR A 294 -7.54 -8.34 -8.81
N LYS A 295 -7.37 -9.58 -9.32
CA LYS A 295 -6.05 -10.11 -9.65
C LYS A 295 -5.37 -9.32 -10.76
N GLY A 296 -6.10 -8.97 -11.81
CA GLY A 296 -5.59 -8.14 -12.90
C GLY A 296 -5.05 -6.78 -12.43
N THR A 297 -5.74 -6.14 -11.48
CA THR A 297 -5.32 -4.85 -10.89
C THR A 297 -4.01 -4.99 -10.12
N LEU A 298 -3.80 -6.11 -9.41
CA LEU A 298 -2.56 -6.38 -8.69
C LEU A 298 -1.38 -6.56 -9.66
N GLN A 299 -1.60 -7.30 -10.75
CA GLN A 299 -0.61 -7.46 -11.81
C GLN A 299 -0.29 -6.12 -12.48
N THR A 300 -1.33 -5.33 -12.78
CA THR A 300 -1.19 -3.98 -13.38
C THR A 300 -0.34 -3.07 -12.49
N LYS A 301 -0.55 -3.10 -11.18
CA LYS A 301 0.28 -2.38 -10.20
C LYS A 301 1.77 -2.77 -10.29
N ALA A 302 2.07 -4.07 -10.46
CA ALA A 302 3.45 -4.51 -10.66
C ALA A 302 4.03 -4.03 -12.00
N THR A 303 3.26 -4.11 -13.09
CA THR A 303 3.64 -3.61 -14.42
C THR A 303 3.89 -2.08 -14.38
N MET A 304 3.09 -1.31 -13.64
CA MET A 304 3.30 0.12 -13.44
C MET A 304 4.64 0.44 -12.74
N GLU A 305 5.04 -0.35 -11.74
CA GLU A 305 6.34 -0.16 -11.10
C GLU A 305 7.49 -0.51 -12.05
N ALA A 306 7.33 -1.53 -12.90
CA ALA A 306 8.30 -1.84 -13.95
C ALA A 306 8.44 -0.66 -14.94
N ALA A 307 7.32 -0.10 -15.41
CA ALA A 307 7.32 1.06 -16.29
C ALA A 307 7.98 2.28 -15.63
N ARG A 308 7.72 2.51 -14.33
CA ARG A 308 8.36 3.57 -13.56
C ARG A 308 9.87 3.39 -13.45
N VAL A 309 10.35 2.16 -13.26
CA VAL A 309 11.78 1.84 -13.25
C VAL A 309 12.40 2.03 -14.64
N ALA A 310 11.73 1.58 -15.70
CA ALA A 310 12.19 1.76 -17.08
C ALA A 310 12.35 3.25 -17.42
N ASN A 311 11.35 4.09 -17.10
CA ASN A 311 11.46 5.53 -17.32
C ASN A 311 12.62 6.15 -16.53
N LYS A 312 12.84 5.71 -15.28
CA LYS A 312 14.01 6.18 -14.50
C LYS A 312 15.34 5.79 -15.14
N GLN A 313 15.45 4.59 -15.70
CA GLN A 313 16.67 4.14 -16.39
C GLN A 313 16.98 4.96 -17.63
N LEU A 314 15.94 5.45 -18.31
CA LEU A 314 16.04 6.33 -19.47
C LEU A 314 16.19 7.82 -19.09
N GLU A 315 16.39 8.13 -17.81
CA GLU A 315 16.43 9.50 -17.27
C GLU A 315 15.20 10.35 -17.67
N ARG A 316 14.06 9.70 -17.92
CA ARG A 316 12.80 10.35 -18.25
C ARG A 316 12.00 10.64 -16.98
N ASP A 317 11.07 11.58 -17.09
CA ASP A 317 10.13 11.84 -16.00
C ASP A 317 9.35 10.56 -15.66
N TRP A 318 9.36 10.21 -14.38
CA TRP A 318 8.75 9.01 -13.82
C TRP A 318 7.76 9.39 -12.71
N ARG A 319 7.58 10.69 -12.44
CA ARG A 319 6.83 11.22 -11.29
C ARG A 319 5.38 10.76 -11.28
N THR A 320 4.80 10.56 -12.46
CA THR A 320 3.45 10.01 -12.62
C THR A 320 3.46 8.93 -13.69
N ILE A 321 2.92 7.76 -13.35
CA ILE A 321 2.56 6.67 -14.26
C ILE A 321 1.10 6.35 -14.01
N ARG A 322 0.30 6.22 -15.06
CA ARG A 322 -1.12 5.87 -14.95
C ARG A 322 -1.36 4.47 -15.50
N ALA A 323 -2.47 3.84 -15.12
CA ALA A 323 -2.86 2.58 -15.72
C ALA A 323 -4.37 2.34 -15.71
N ILE A 324 -4.79 1.46 -16.61
CA ILE A 324 -6.13 0.91 -16.69
C ILE A 324 -6.03 -0.61 -16.67
N CYS A 325 -6.81 -1.25 -15.79
CA CYS A 325 -7.09 -2.68 -15.88
C CYS A 325 -8.57 -2.85 -16.25
N THR A 326 -8.88 -3.58 -17.33
CA THR A 326 -10.28 -3.74 -17.75
C THR A 326 -10.57 -5.07 -18.44
N ASP A 327 -11.80 -5.56 -18.24
CA ASP A 327 -12.41 -6.68 -18.97
C ASP A 327 -13.61 -6.20 -19.80
N MET A 328 -13.63 -4.89 -20.13
CA MET A 328 -14.72 -4.09 -20.69
C MET A 328 -15.91 -3.85 -19.75
N GLN A 329 -16.27 -4.77 -18.86
CA GLN A 329 -17.39 -4.60 -17.93
C GLN A 329 -16.97 -3.88 -16.64
N ASN A 330 -15.76 -4.16 -16.19
CA ASN A 330 -15.10 -3.61 -15.03
C ASN A 330 -13.88 -2.81 -15.46
N TRP A 331 -13.68 -1.67 -14.82
CA TRP A 331 -12.58 -0.76 -15.11
C TRP A 331 -11.95 -0.32 -13.80
N THR A 332 -10.64 -0.50 -13.70
CA THR A 332 -9.85 0.05 -12.61
C THR A 332 -8.86 1.05 -13.16
N PHE A 333 -9.03 2.32 -12.77
CA PHE A 333 -8.10 3.40 -13.07
C PHE A 333 -7.11 3.54 -11.93
N LEU A 334 -5.84 3.66 -12.28
CA LEU A 334 -4.72 3.72 -11.36
C LEU A 334 -3.86 4.94 -11.68
N GLU A 335 -3.41 5.65 -10.65
CA GLU A 335 -2.39 6.68 -10.77
C GLU A 335 -1.30 6.43 -9.73
N ARG A 336 -0.06 6.36 -10.20
CA ARG A 336 1.11 6.14 -9.36
C ARG A 336 1.98 7.38 -9.38
N GLN A 337 2.07 8.05 -8.23
CA GLN A 337 2.98 9.18 -7.98
C GLN A 337 4.01 8.83 -6.92
N SER A 338 5.05 9.62 -6.68
CA SER A 338 5.98 9.32 -5.56
C SER A 338 5.24 9.08 -4.24
N GLY A 339 5.55 7.98 -3.55
CA GLY A 339 4.93 7.63 -2.25
C GLY A 339 3.42 7.34 -2.23
N VAL A 340 2.68 7.49 -3.34
CA VAL A 340 1.22 7.31 -3.38
C VAL A 340 0.79 6.50 -4.60
N VAL A 341 -0.19 5.62 -4.42
CA VAL A 341 -0.98 5.05 -5.52
C VAL A 341 -2.44 5.35 -5.28
N ARG A 342 -3.09 5.96 -6.26
CA ARG A 342 -4.52 6.24 -6.27
C ARG A 342 -5.21 5.21 -7.15
N TYR A 343 -6.40 4.76 -6.74
CA TYR A 343 -7.21 3.85 -7.56
C TYR A 343 -8.71 4.12 -7.48
N GLU A 344 -9.41 3.89 -8.59
CA GLU A 344 -10.86 3.88 -8.72
C GLU A 344 -11.28 2.61 -9.45
N SER A 345 -12.17 1.79 -8.88
CA SER A 345 -12.77 0.65 -9.57
C SER A 345 -14.25 0.92 -9.86
N LYS A 346 -14.70 0.61 -11.07
CA LYS A 346 -16.07 0.78 -11.54
C LYS A 346 -16.55 -0.45 -12.30
N TYR A 347 -17.73 -0.91 -11.94
CA TYR A 347 -18.52 -1.84 -12.74
C TYR A 347 -19.51 -1.02 -13.58
N ASN A 348 -19.57 -1.30 -14.88
CA ASN A 348 -20.45 -0.59 -15.80
C ASN A 348 -21.74 -1.35 -16.13
N GLY A 349 -21.95 -2.56 -15.60
CA GLY A 349 -23.22 -3.27 -15.78
C GLY A 349 -23.56 -3.60 -17.23
N VAL A 350 -22.57 -3.71 -18.12
CA VAL A 350 -22.83 -4.02 -19.52
C VAL A 350 -23.13 -5.50 -19.65
N GLU A 351 -24.42 -5.80 -19.81
CA GLU A 351 -24.95 -7.16 -20.08
C GLU A 351 -25.54 -7.26 -21.49
N GLN A 352 -25.53 -6.15 -22.25
CA GLN A 352 -26.30 -6.04 -23.48
C GLN A 352 -25.54 -6.61 -24.69
N ASP A 353 -26.15 -7.61 -25.33
CA ASP A 353 -25.78 -8.08 -26.67
C ASP A 353 -26.35 -7.11 -27.72
N SER A 354 -25.57 -6.09 -28.07
CA SER A 354 -25.98 -5.07 -29.02
C SER A 354 -24.83 -4.66 -29.96
N PRO A 355 -25.11 -4.44 -31.26
CA PRO A 355 -24.16 -3.83 -32.19
C PRO A 355 -23.92 -2.35 -31.92
N GLU A 356 -24.77 -1.71 -31.11
CA GLU A 356 -24.57 -0.33 -30.69
C GLU A 356 -23.57 -0.24 -29.54
N PHE A 357 -22.78 0.82 -29.51
CA PHE A 357 -21.83 1.04 -28.42
C PHE A 357 -22.60 1.21 -27.09
N PRO A 358 -22.28 0.42 -26.05
CA PRO A 358 -23.02 0.46 -24.79
C PRO A 358 -22.92 1.82 -24.11
N GLU A 359 -24.07 2.44 -23.84
CA GLU A 359 -24.13 3.79 -23.25
C GLU A 359 -23.44 3.89 -21.88
N GLN A 360 -23.42 2.80 -21.12
CA GLN A 360 -22.75 2.72 -19.81
C GLN A 360 -21.22 2.86 -19.93
N LEU A 361 -20.63 2.52 -21.09
CA LEU A 361 -19.19 2.63 -21.31
C LEU A 361 -18.74 4.07 -21.54
N TRP A 362 -19.62 4.98 -21.98
CA TRP A 362 -19.23 6.37 -22.25
C TRP A 362 -18.57 7.04 -21.06
N ARG A 363 -19.04 6.72 -19.85
CA ARG A 363 -18.44 7.24 -18.63
C ARG A 363 -16.98 6.84 -18.48
N MET A 364 -16.60 5.63 -18.86
CA MET A 364 -15.20 5.17 -18.80
C MET A 364 -14.39 5.78 -19.94
N VAL A 365 -14.97 5.91 -21.13
CA VAL A 365 -14.33 6.60 -22.26
C VAL A 365 -13.99 8.05 -21.89
N ARG A 366 -14.91 8.77 -21.22
CA ARG A 366 -14.67 10.12 -20.69
C ARG A 366 -13.52 10.18 -19.69
N LYS A 367 -13.34 9.13 -18.87
CA LYS A 367 -12.23 9.02 -17.91
C LYS A 367 -10.90 8.77 -18.60
N LEU A 368 -10.88 7.86 -19.58
CA LEU A 368 -9.70 7.61 -20.42
C LEU A 368 -9.32 8.88 -21.20
N TYR A 369 -10.28 9.56 -21.81
CA TYR A 369 -10.05 10.79 -22.55
C TYR A 369 -9.46 11.89 -21.64
N ALA A 370 -10.07 12.14 -20.48
CA ALA A 370 -9.50 13.05 -19.48
C ALA A 370 -8.07 12.67 -19.09
N MET A 371 -7.81 11.36 -18.96
CA MET A 371 -6.51 10.85 -18.59
C MET A 371 -5.43 11.12 -19.66
N LEU A 372 -5.82 11.06 -20.94
CA LEU A 372 -4.95 11.34 -22.09
C LEU A 372 -4.67 12.84 -22.24
N LEU A 373 -5.64 13.71 -21.94
CA LEU A 373 -5.48 15.17 -22.01
C LEU A 373 -4.51 15.73 -20.95
N ASP A 374 -4.29 15.01 -19.86
CA ASP A 374 -3.37 15.44 -18.79
C ASP A 374 -1.90 14.99 -19.04
N LEU A 375 -1.60 14.36 -20.18
CA LEU A 375 -0.25 13.86 -20.53
C LEU A 375 0.59 14.91 -21.27
#